data_AF-A0A4R1SAD7-F1
#
_entry.id   AF-A0A4R1SAD7-F1
#
_cell.length_a   1.000
_cell.length_b   1.000
_cell.length_c   1.000
_cell.angle_alpha   90.00
_cell.angle_beta   90.00
_cell.angle_gamma   90.00
#
_symmetry.space_group_name_H-M   'P 1'
#
loop_
_entity.id
_entity.type
_entity.pdbx_description
1 polymer ?
#
loop_
_entity_poly.entity_id
_entity_poly.type
_entity_poly.pdbx_seq_one_letter_code
_entity_poly.pdbx_strand_id
1 'polypeptide(L)'
;MPKRVIRILMLVFAIAAHGIAFLQLQRQIATLALPPEFGGQIAFLLLLSLFLALILPLSRNANFIWLILIIRGGILLLVNLPFGGYLESETLLLAALIIEAHYYTSLKAGLSYSIVLVILSVYCRLQPVKAWGVYMPGVALRDLWIYALYAGFITAFSFVFCFQLNNQVSLEELSRRLDEATSQLAQANGQLIEYAGIVEQEAIQNERKRFAREIHDALAYTLSNLAMMTEAAKDLSTGDRTVFLDHLTQMHSLAKMGAVEVRRAIQALRPVQLNEESGLAAVCRLVQAFNKGDPDRCPAQFGECAALSGRGSRSGGLPPGSGGHDQRPAPRQSNGHIHFFFRLAGRRMHFNQGQRGRQPQSQAGLWLNRHAGTHRPAGRTADCVQRAGRRFCAFGLDTGKGGHS
;
A
#
# COMPACT_ATOMS: atom_id res chain seq x y z
N MET A 1 9.93 -18.68 0.06
CA MET A 1 9.69 -19.98 0.75
C MET A 1 9.17 -19.73 2.16
N PRO A 2 8.26 -20.57 2.70
CA PRO A 2 7.77 -20.39 4.06
C PRO A 2 8.91 -20.54 5.06
N LYS A 3 9.00 -19.64 6.07
CA LYS A 3 10.03 -19.69 7.13
C LYS A 3 10.16 -21.06 7.79
N ARG A 4 9.06 -21.84 7.84
CA ARG A 4 9.03 -23.21 8.36
C ARG A 4 9.87 -24.19 7.53
N VAL A 5 9.86 -24.08 6.20
CA VAL A 5 10.62 -24.96 5.30
C VAL A 5 12.12 -24.74 5.49
N ILE A 6 12.55 -23.47 5.59
CA ILE A 6 13.95 -23.13 5.81
C ILE A 6 14.44 -23.68 7.17
N ARG A 7 13.61 -23.58 8.22
CA ARG A 7 13.92 -24.14 9.54
C ARG A 7 14.13 -25.66 9.51
N ILE A 8 13.29 -26.38 8.75
CA ILE A 8 13.43 -27.84 8.58
C ILE A 8 14.72 -28.16 7.80
N LEU A 9 14.99 -27.42 6.72
CA LEU A 9 16.21 -27.61 5.93
C LEU A 9 17.47 -27.41 6.78
N MET A 10 17.48 -26.39 7.64
CA MET A 10 18.58 -26.11 8.58
C MET A 10 18.79 -27.25 9.59
N LEU A 11 17.70 -27.82 10.13
CA LEU A 11 17.77 -28.97 11.03
C LEU A 11 18.35 -30.21 10.33
N VAL A 12 17.88 -30.50 9.12
CA VAL A 12 18.38 -31.62 8.31
C VAL A 12 19.87 -31.44 8.02
N PHE A 13 20.28 -30.23 7.64
CA PHE A 13 21.69 -29.91 7.41
C PHE A 13 22.54 -30.09 8.68
N ALA A 14 22.08 -29.61 9.83
CA ALA A 14 22.77 -29.77 11.10
C ALA A 14 22.93 -31.26 11.47
N ILE A 15 21.87 -32.06 11.36
CA ILE A 15 21.92 -33.50 11.65
C ILE A 15 22.91 -34.20 10.70
N ALA A 16 22.84 -33.91 9.39
CA ALA A 16 23.75 -34.49 8.41
C ALA A 16 25.21 -34.10 8.69
N ALA A 17 25.47 -32.83 9.02
CA ALA A 17 26.81 -32.35 9.36
C ALA A 17 27.41 -33.07 10.57
N HIS A 18 26.64 -33.24 11.66
CA HIS A 18 27.10 -33.98 12.84
C HIS A 18 27.29 -35.48 12.56
N GLY A 19 26.43 -36.09 11.74
CA GLY A 19 26.56 -37.49 11.34
C GLY A 19 27.81 -37.75 10.51
N ILE A 20 28.09 -36.90 9.51
CA ILE A 20 29.30 -36.98 8.68
C ILE A 20 30.55 -36.72 9.52
N ALA A 21 30.53 -35.70 10.37
CA ALA A 21 31.65 -35.38 11.26
C ALA A 21 31.96 -36.55 12.21
N PHE A 22 30.93 -37.22 12.76
CA PHE A 22 31.11 -38.41 13.59
C PHE A 22 31.79 -39.55 12.81
N LEU A 23 31.36 -39.83 11.57
CA LEU A 23 31.97 -40.87 10.74
C LEU A 23 33.43 -40.56 10.39
N GLN A 24 33.73 -39.30 10.04
CA GLN A 24 35.10 -38.85 9.77
C GLN A 24 35.97 -38.99 11.02
N LEU A 25 35.44 -38.63 12.18
CA LEU A 25 36.14 -38.73 13.45
C LEU A 25 36.42 -40.18 13.86
N GLN A 26 35.47 -41.09 13.68
CA GLN A 26 35.68 -42.52 13.95
C GLN A 26 36.81 -43.10 13.11
N ARG A 27 36.91 -42.69 11.83
CA ARG A 27 38.04 -43.07 10.97
C ARG A 27 39.37 -42.51 11.46
N GLN A 28 39.38 -41.27 11.95
CA GLN A 28 40.60 -40.61 12.46
C GLN A 28 41.06 -41.16 13.81
N ILE A 29 40.13 -41.51 14.71
CA ILE A 29 40.45 -42.17 15.99
C ILE A 29 41.02 -43.57 15.75
N ALA A 30 40.59 -44.26 14.69
CA ALA A 30 41.18 -45.56 14.34
C ALA A 30 42.64 -45.44 13.84
N THR A 31 43.03 -44.29 13.28
CA THR A 31 44.39 -44.06 12.76
C THR A 31 45.36 -43.50 13.80
N LEU A 32 44.87 -42.70 14.75
CA LEU A 32 45.67 -42.25 15.89
C LEU A 32 45.49 -43.25 17.04
N ALA A 33 46.56 -43.92 17.49
CA ALA A 33 46.52 -44.88 18.61
C ALA A 33 46.24 -44.20 19.98
N LEU A 34 45.06 -43.59 20.11
CA LEU A 34 44.59 -42.88 21.30
C LEU A 34 43.92 -43.85 22.28
N PRO A 35 43.91 -43.52 23.59
CA PRO A 35 43.22 -44.33 24.59
C PRO A 35 41.73 -44.54 24.24
N PRO A 36 41.15 -45.72 24.49
CA PRO A 36 39.76 -46.03 24.11
C PRO A 36 38.70 -45.13 24.78
N GLU A 37 39.01 -44.57 25.96
CA GLU A 37 38.12 -43.63 26.66
C GLU A 37 37.89 -42.32 25.87
N PHE A 38 38.83 -41.96 24.99
CA PHE A 38 38.79 -40.72 24.21
C PHE A 38 37.66 -40.70 23.19
N GLY A 39 37.41 -41.84 22.53
CA GLY A 39 36.33 -41.93 21.54
C GLY A 39 34.95 -41.71 22.17
N GLY A 40 34.73 -42.21 23.37
CA GLY A 40 33.48 -42.02 24.12
C GLY A 40 33.25 -40.56 24.51
N GLN A 41 34.28 -39.87 24.98
CA GLN A 41 34.19 -38.46 25.39
C GLN A 41 33.87 -37.54 24.21
N ILE A 42 34.50 -37.73 23.05
CA ILE A 42 34.19 -36.90 21.88
C ILE A 42 32.81 -37.24 21.30
N ALA A 43 32.44 -38.52 21.26
CA ALA A 43 31.10 -38.91 20.83
C ALA A 43 30.02 -38.25 21.69
N PHE A 44 30.23 -38.20 23.02
CA PHE A 44 29.34 -37.50 23.94
C PHE A 44 29.25 -36.00 23.65
N LEU A 45 30.39 -35.34 23.41
CA LEU A 45 30.41 -33.91 23.07
C LEU A 45 29.72 -33.60 21.72
N LEU A 46 29.89 -34.46 20.71
CA LEU A 46 29.19 -34.34 19.44
C LEU A 46 27.68 -34.55 19.59
N LEU A 47 27.25 -35.51 20.40
CA LEU A 47 25.84 -35.71 20.73
C LEU A 47 25.26 -34.51 21.50
N LEU A 48 26.02 -33.93 22.44
CA LEU A 48 25.63 -32.72 23.15
C LEU A 48 25.51 -31.53 22.19
N SER A 49 26.46 -31.35 21.26
CA SER A 49 26.37 -30.32 20.21
C SER A 49 25.14 -30.51 19.32
N LEU A 50 24.85 -31.75 18.92
CA LEU A 50 23.67 -32.07 18.11
C LEU A 50 22.38 -31.78 18.88
N PHE A 51 22.29 -32.19 20.14
CA PHE A 51 21.14 -31.89 21.01
C PHE A 51 20.90 -30.39 21.13
N LEU A 52 21.96 -29.62 21.35
CA LEU A 52 21.90 -28.15 21.39
C LEU A 52 21.46 -27.56 20.03
N ALA A 53 21.86 -28.14 18.90
CA ALA A 53 21.39 -27.75 17.56
C ALA A 53 19.88 -27.97 17.38
N LEU A 54 19.35 -29.09 17.88
CA LEU A 54 17.93 -29.41 17.80
C LEU A 54 17.05 -28.50 18.68
N ILE A 55 17.58 -28.02 19.81
CA ILE A 55 16.88 -27.10 20.71
C ILE A 55 16.81 -25.67 20.14
N LEU A 56 17.81 -25.27 19.36
CA LEU A 56 17.94 -23.92 18.79
C LEU A 56 16.64 -23.41 18.10
N PRO A 57 15.99 -24.14 17.17
CA PRO A 57 14.73 -23.71 16.54
C PRO A 57 13.52 -23.55 17.47
N LEU A 58 13.56 -24.19 18.64
CA LEU A 58 12.48 -24.18 19.62
C LEU A 58 12.56 -22.96 20.53
N SER A 59 13.76 -22.40 20.68
CA SER A 59 14.01 -21.25 21.53
C SER A 59 13.50 -19.94 20.91
N ARG A 60 12.89 -19.09 21.74
CA ARG A 60 12.47 -17.72 21.37
C ARG A 60 13.32 -16.62 22.01
N ASN A 61 14.05 -16.96 23.08
CA ASN A 61 14.79 -15.99 23.88
C ASN A 61 16.18 -15.75 23.29
N ALA A 62 16.50 -14.50 22.96
CA ALA A 62 17.78 -14.13 22.34
C ALA A 62 19.01 -14.53 23.19
N ASN A 63 18.94 -14.32 24.51
CA ASN A 63 20.04 -14.69 25.41
C ASN A 63 20.29 -16.20 25.45
N PHE A 64 19.24 -17.01 25.35
CA PHE A 64 19.36 -18.46 25.34
C PHE A 64 19.94 -18.98 24.02
N ILE A 65 19.59 -18.34 22.89
CA ILE A 65 20.21 -18.63 21.58
C ILE A 65 21.72 -18.36 21.64
N TRP A 66 22.13 -17.21 22.18
CA TRP A 66 23.54 -16.88 22.35
C TRP A 66 24.29 -17.84 23.27
N LEU A 67 23.67 -18.21 24.39
CA LEU A 67 24.23 -19.22 25.30
C LEU A 67 24.50 -20.53 24.56
N ILE A 68 23.53 -21.02 23.78
CA ILE A 68 23.69 -22.24 22.98
C ILE A 68 24.82 -22.08 21.95
N LEU A 69 24.86 -20.98 21.22
CA LEU A 69 25.89 -20.75 20.19
C LEU A 69 27.29 -20.72 20.80
N ILE A 70 27.48 -20.00 21.92
CA ILE A 70 28.77 -19.93 22.63
C ILE A 70 29.19 -21.32 23.12
N ILE A 71 28.28 -22.08 23.74
CA ILE A 71 28.57 -23.45 24.20
C ILE A 71 28.96 -24.34 23.03
N ARG A 72 28.22 -24.30 21.90
CA ARG A 72 28.54 -25.09 20.70
C ARG A 72 29.85 -24.67 20.04
N GLY A 73 30.19 -23.38 20.03
CA GLY A 73 31.49 -22.89 19.59
C GLY A 73 32.62 -23.44 20.46
N GLY A 74 32.45 -23.44 21.79
CA GLY A 74 33.39 -24.05 22.73
C GLY A 74 33.55 -25.56 22.51
N ILE A 75 32.44 -26.28 22.33
CA ILE A 75 32.46 -27.72 22.03
C ILE A 75 33.20 -27.99 20.70
N LEU A 76 32.95 -27.20 19.66
CA LEU A 76 33.63 -27.32 18.36
C LEU A 76 35.15 -27.19 18.52
N LEU A 77 35.62 -26.19 19.27
CA LEU A 77 37.05 -26.00 19.52
C LEU A 77 37.66 -27.17 20.31
N LEU A 78 36.95 -27.67 21.32
CA LEU A 78 37.42 -28.74 22.19
C LEU A 78 37.49 -30.09 21.47
N VAL A 79 36.47 -30.41 20.66
CA VAL A 79 36.40 -31.66 19.88
C VAL A 79 37.52 -31.76 18.84
N ASN A 80 37.92 -30.63 18.24
CA ASN A 80 38.84 -30.62 17.09
C ASN A 80 40.32 -30.39 17.47
N LEU A 81 40.61 -29.86 18.66
CA LEU A 81 41.96 -29.62 19.17
C LEU A 81 42.96 -30.78 18.97
N PRO A 82 42.60 -32.06 19.24
CA PRO A 82 43.55 -33.18 19.14
C PRO A 82 43.73 -33.72 17.72
N PHE A 83 43.00 -33.24 16.71
CA PHE A 83 43.07 -33.79 15.35
C PHE A 83 44.06 -33.05 14.43
N GLY A 84 44.90 -32.17 14.99
CA GLY A 84 46.03 -31.55 14.29
C GLY A 84 45.70 -31.05 12.87
N GLY A 85 46.27 -31.71 11.86
CA GLY A 85 46.13 -31.36 10.44
C GLY A 85 44.88 -31.90 9.72
N TYR A 86 44.03 -32.69 10.38
CA TYR A 86 42.80 -33.19 9.79
C TYR A 86 41.68 -32.15 9.93
N LEU A 87 41.65 -31.19 8.99
CA LEU A 87 40.75 -30.04 9.01
C LEU A 87 39.33 -30.33 8.48
N GLU A 88 39.11 -31.50 7.88
CA GLU A 88 37.86 -31.82 7.19
C GLU A 88 36.65 -31.90 8.14
N SER A 89 36.79 -32.55 9.29
CA SER A 89 35.71 -32.70 10.28
C SER A 89 35.34 -31.36 10.94
N GLU A 90 36.33 -30.49 11.14
CA GLU A 90 36.13 -29.17 11.71
C GLU A 90 35.37 -28.24 10.75
N THR A 91 35.76 -28.22 9.47
CA THR A 91 35.15 -27.31 8.49
C THR A 91 33.65 -27.53 8.32
N LEU A 92 33.19 -28.78 8.36
CA LEU A 92 31.77 -29.10 8.21
C LEU A 92 30.94 -28.65 9.42
N LEU A 93 31.43 -28.91 10.64
CA LEU A 93 30.78 -28.46 11.87
C LEU A 93 30.80 -26.94 11.99
N LEU A 94 31.89 -26.30 11.58
CA LEU A 94 32.02 -24.86 11.52
C LEU A 94 31.01 -24.26 10.53
N ALA A 95 30.86 -24.86 9.34
CA ALA A 95 29.88 -24.43 8.36
C ALA A 95 28.46 -24.49 8.91
N ALA A 96 28.08 -25.61 9.54
CA ALA A 96 26.78 -25.74 10.21
C ALA A 96 26.55 -24.66 11.25
N LEU A 97 27.52 -24.42 12.13
CA LEU A 97 27.39 -23.43 13.20
C LEU A 97 27.33 -21.98 12.68
N ILE A 98 28.10 -21.66 11.63
CA ILE A 98 28.08 -20.33 10.99
C ILE A 98 26.71 -20.06 10.36
N ILE A 99 26.17 -21.02 9.60
CA ILE A 99 24.87 -20.84 8.92
C ILE A 99 23.75 -20.71 9.96
N GLU A 100 23.78 -21.50 11.02
CA GLU A 100 22.83 -21.38 12.14
C GLU A 100 22.94 -20.02 12.85
N ALA A 101 24.16 -19.54 13.11
CA ALA A 101 24.36 -18.24 13.75
C ALA A 101 23.79 -17.10 12.89
N HIS A 102 24.02 -17.10 11.57
CA HIS A 102 23.49 -16.08 10.66
C HIS A 102 21.97 -16.14 10.52
N TYR A 103 21.36 -17.32 10.64
CA TYR A 103 19.93 -17.50 10.52
C TYR A 103 19.16 -17.12 11.79
N TYR A 104 19.65 -17.50 12.98
CA TYR A 104 18.93 -17.30 14.25
C TYR A 104 19.27 -15.99 14.96
N THR A 105 20.35 -15.29 14.58
CA THR A 105 20.71 -13.99 15.14
C THR A 105 20.56 -12.87 14.10
N SER A 106 20.81 -11.62 14.51
CA SER A 106 20.82 -10.51 13.55
C SER A 106 22.03 -10.62 12.62
N LEU A 107 21.89 -10.15 11.38
CA LEU A 107 22.92 -10.29 10.33
C LEU A 107 24.31 -9.79 10.79
N LYS A 108 24.35 -8.69 11.55
CA LYS A 108 25.59 -8.10 12.09
C LYS A 108 26.18 -8.91 13.25
N ALA A 109 25.31 -9.41 14.13
CA ALA A 109 25.71 -10.24 15.27
C ALA A 109 26.24 -11.61 14.83
N GLY A 110 25.57 -12.24 13.86
CA GLY A 110 26.01 -13.51 13.28
C GLY A 110 27.38 -13.37 12.63
N LEU A 111 27.59 -12.28 11.87
CA LEU A 111 28.87 -11.98 11.25
C LEU A 111 29.99 -11.76 12.29
N SER A 112 29.72 -10.99 13.35
CA SER A 112 30.71 -10.78 14.41
C SER A 112 31.06 -12.08 15.12
N TYR A 113 30.06 -12.91 15.41
CA TYR A 113 30.25 -14.23 16.00
C TYR A 113 31.10 -15.15 15.11
N SER A 114 30.80 -15.23 13.81
CA SER A 114 31.57 -16.07 12.88
C SER A 114 33.01 -15.60 12.74
N ILE A 115 33.26 -14.29 12.67
CA ILE A 115 34.62 -13.75 12.58
C ILE A 115 35.42 -14.10 13.84
N VAL A 116 34.83 -13.88 15.02
CA VAL A 116 35.47 -14.21 16.30
C VAL A 116 35.74 -15.71 16.41
N LEU A 117 34.77 -16.55 16.03
CA LEU A 117 34.92 -18.01 16.08
C LEU A 117 36.03 -18.50 15.14
N VAL A 118 36.12 -17.97 13.92
CA VAL A 118 37.17 -18.33 12.95
C VAL A 118 38.55 -17.85 13.43
N ILE A 119 38.66 -16.64 13.97
CA ILE A 119 39.93 -16.16 14.54
C ILE A 119 40.35 -17.04 15.71
N LEU A 120 39.41 -17.39 16.59
CA LEU A 120 39.68 -18.23 17.75
C LEU A 120 40.07 -19.65 17.34
N SER A 121 39.41 -20.25 16.35
CA SER A 121 39.78 -21.58 15.85
C SER A 121 41.17 -21.59 15.21
N VAL A 122 41.51 -20.58 14.41
CA VAL A 122 42.85 -20.38 13.85
C VAL A 122 43.90 -20.20 14.96
N TYR A 123 43.60 -19.40 16.00
CA TYR A 123 44.51 -19.15 17.11
C TYR A 123 44.80 -20.42 17.92
N CYS A 124 43.77 -21.20 18.26
CA CYS A 124 43.94 -22.47 18.97
C CYS A 124 44.82 -23.47 18.20
N ARG A 125 44.84 -23.41 16.86
CA ARG A 125 45.63 -24.29 15.99
C ARG A 125 47.10 -23.90 15.85
N LEU A 126 47.44 -22.63 16.11
CA LEU A 126 48.82 -22.15 16.10
C LEU A 126 49.62 -22.65 17.32
N GLN A 127 48.93 -22.97 18.42
CA GLN A 127 49.58 -23.44 19.64
C GLN A 127 49.77 -24.95 19.60
N PRO A 128 50.99 -25.48 19.82
CA PRO A 128 51.18 -26.91 20.03
C PRO A 128 50.48 -27.30 21.33
N VAL A 129 49.54 -28.25 21.25
CA VAL A 129 48.77 -28.69 22.42
C VAL A 129 49.26 -30.06 22.86
N LYS A 130 49.43 -30.20 24.17
CA LYS A 130 49.61 -31.51 24.80
C LYS A 130 48.23 -32.07 25.14
N ALA A 131 47.72 -32.96 24.31
CA ALA A 131 46.46 -33.65 24.56
C ALA A 131 46.75 -35.03 25.14
N TRP A 132 46.27 -35.30 26.36
CA TRP A 132 46.42 -36.61 27.02
C TRP A 132 47.86 -37.16 27.03
N GLY A 133 48.83 -36.30 27.32
CA GLY A 133 50.25 -36.68 27.37
C GLY A 133 50.93 -36.77 26.01
N VAL A 134 50.19 -36.76 24.91
CA VAL A 134 50.70 -36.79 23.54
C VAL A 134 50.89 -35.36 23.03
N TYR A 135 52.09 -35.08 22.50
CA TYR A 135 52.38 -33.80 21.85
C TYR A 135 51.84 -33.82 20.43
N MET A 136 50.90 -32.91 20.16
CA MET A 136 50.35 -32.69 18.82
C MET A 136 51.09 -31.51 18.21
N PRO A 137 51.85 -31.69 17.11
CA PRO A 137 52.51 -30.56 16.45
C PRO A 137 51.48 -29.58 15.91
N GLY A 138 51.84 -28.30 15.90
CA GLY A 138 51.03 -27.26 15.27
C GLY A 138 50.84 -27.53 13.77
N VAL A 139 49.74 -27.04 13.22
CA VAL A 139 49.41 -27.22 11.80
C VAL A 139 50.33 -26.35 10.94
N ALA A 140 50.72 -26.86 9.77
CA ALA A 140 51.51 -26.09 8.81
C ALA A 140 50.75 -24.81 8.38
N LEU A 141 51.47 -23.69 8.22
CA LEU A 141 50.88 -22.40 7.85
C LEU A 141 50.04 -22.49 6.57
N ARG A 142 50.47 -23.29 5.58
CA ARG A 142 49.72 -23.52 4.34
C ARG A 142 48.30 -24.03 4.61
N ASP A 143 48.17 -25.06 5.44
CA ASP A 143 46.89 -25.72 5.68
C ASP A 143 45.98 -24.83 6.56
N LEU A 144 46.58 -24.02 7.44
CA LEU A 144 45.89 -22.99 8.21
C LEU A 144 45.30 -21.87 7.32
N TRP A 145 46.05 -21.39 6.34
CA TRP A 145 45.55 -20.39 5.38
C TRP A 145 44.43 -20.95 4.51
N ILE A 146 44.56 -22.20 4.05
CA ILE A 146 43.50 -22.90 3.31
C ILE A 146 42.22 -22.97 4.15
N TYR A 147 42.33 -23.39 5.41
CA TYR A 147 41.20 -23.41 6.34
C TYR A 147 40.57 -22.03 6.53
N ALA A 148 41.37 -20.98 6.76
CA ALA A 148 40.88 -19.63 6.93
C ALA A 148 40.16 -19.10 5.69
N LEU A 149 40.65 -19.41 4.48
CA LEU A 149 39.98 -19.07 3.22
C LEU A 149 38.64 -19.79 3.07
N TYR A 150 38.59 -21.09 3.37
CA TYR A 150 37.32 -21.85 3.34
C TYR A 150 36.31 -21.30 4.35
N ALA A 151 36.73 -21.05 5.59
CA ALA A 151 35.87 -20.48 6.63
C ALA A 151 35.37 -19.07 6.26
N GLY A 152 36.23 -18.25 5.66
CA GLY A 152 35.87 -16.94 5.13
C GLY A 152 34.86 -17.03 3.99
N PHE A 153 35.06 -17.95 3.05
CA PHE A 153 34.12 -18.19 1.94
C PHE A 153 32.74 -18.65 2.46
N ILE A 154 32.71 -19.59 3.40
CA ILE A 154 31.46 -20.06 4.02
C ILE A 154 30.75 -18.92 4.75
N THR A 155 31.49 -18.10 5.50
CA THR A 155 30.94 -16.92 6.19
C THR A 155 30.33 -15.93 5.20
N ALA A 156 31.06 -15.57 4.14
CA ALA A 156 30.59 -14.65 3.11
C ALA A 156 29.36 -15.19 2.37
N PHE A 157 29.39 -16.47 1.97
CA PHE A 157 28.27 -17.11 1.28
C PHE A 157 27.02 -17.18 2.16
N SER A 158 27.18 -17.61 3.42
CA SER A 158 26.11 -17.64 4.42
C SER A 158 25.51 -16.26 4.68
N PHE A 159 26.37 -15.23 4.78
CA PHE A 159 25.96 -13.85 4.97
C PHE A 159 25.11 -13.34 3.78
N VAL A 160 25.60 -13.52 2.55
CA VAL A 160 24.87 -13.11 1.33
C VAL A 160 23.55 -13.87 1.22
N PHE A 161 23.55 -15.17 1.49
CA PHE A 161 22.34 -15.99 1.44
C PHE A 161 21.29 -15.52 2.46
N CYS A 162 21.68 -15.30 3.72
CA CYS A 162 20.78 -14.80 4.75
C CYS A 162 20.32 -13.36 4.46
N PHE A 163 21.20 -12.50 3.93
CA PHE A 163 20.84 -11.15 3.50
C PHE A 163 19.77 -11.18 2.40
N GLN A 164 19.95 -12.04 1.39
CA GLN A 164 18.99 -12.19 0.31
C GLN A 164 17.64 -12.72 0.81
N LEU A 165 17.64 -13.72 1.71
CA LEU A 165 16.42 -14.25 2.31
C LEU A 165 15.65 -13.17 3.10
N ASN A 166 16.36 -12.34 3.87
CA ASN A 166 15.74 -11.26 4.63
C ASN A 166 15.20 -10.14 3.71
N ASN A 167 15.90 -9.85 2.62
CA ASN A 167 15.46 -8.86 1.62
C ASN A 167 14.23 -9.32 0.84
N GLN A 168 14.12 -10.61 0.50
CA GLN A 168 12.93 -11.13 -0.18
C GLN A 168 11.66 -10.96 0.67
N VAL A 169 11.75 -11.27 1.97
CA VAL A 169 10.62 -11.07 2.90
C VAL A 169 10.23 -9.60 3.00
N SER A 170 11.21 -8.69 2.98
CA SER A 170 10.98 -7.24 3.05
C SER A 170 10.33 -6.71 1.77
N LEU A 171 10.71 -7.24 0.61
CA LEU A 171 10.15 -6.88 -0.69
C LEU A 171 8.68 -7.31 -0.81
N GLU A 172 8.36 -8.53 -0.39
CA GLU A 172 6.97 -9.04 -0.39
C GLU A 172 6.05 -8.18 0.48
N GLU A 173 6.50 -7.78 1.66
CA GLU A 173 5.76 -6.89 2.56
C GLU A 173 5.52 -5.50 1.94
N LEU A 174 6.55 -4.94 1.28
CA LEU A 174 6.42 -3.65 0.60
C LEU A 174 5.43 -3.72 -0.57
N SER A 175 5.50 -4.80 -1.37
CA SER A 175 4.56 -5.02 -2.48
C SER A 175 3.13 -5.07 -1.98
N ARG A 176 2.86 -5.84 -0.91
CA ARG A 176 1.51 -5.91 -0.32
C ARG A 176 0.98 -4.56 0.13
N ARG A 177 1.82 -3.74 0.77
CA ARG A 177 1.42 -2.39 1.20
C ARG A 177 1.11 -1.48 0.03
N LEU A 178 1.85 -1.62 -1.08
CA LEU A 178 1.58 -0.87 -2.30
C LEU A 178 0.25 -1.31 -2.93
N ASP A 179 -0.02 -2.61 -2.98
CA ASP A 179 -1.28 -3.16 -3.48
C ASP A 179 -2.49 -2.72 -2.62
N GLU A 180 -2.33 -2.68 -1.29
CA GLU A 180 -3.36 -2.17 -0.38
C GLU A 180 -3.61 -0.67 -0.58
N ALA A 181 -2.55 0.15 -0.67
CA ALA A 181 -2.68 1.58 -0.87
C ALA A 181 -3.32 1.94 -2.24
N THR A 182 -2.94 1.21 -3.30
CA THR A 182 -3.54 1.40 -4.62
C THR A 182 -5.01 1.00 -4.65
N SER A 183 -5.38 -0.08 -3.95
CA SER A 183 -6.79 -0.49 -3.79
C SER A 183 -7.61 0.57 -3.04
N GLN A 184 -7.07 1.13 -1.95
CA GLN A 184 -7.74 2.20 -1.20
C GLN A 184 -7.93 3.48 -2.04
N LEU A 185 -6.91 3.87 -2.81
CA LEU A 185 -7.01 5.00 -3.75
C LEU A 185 -8.08 4.76 -4.81
N ALA A 186 -8.13 3.56 -5.39
CA ALA A 186 -9.16 3.19 -6.37
C ALA A 186 -10.57 3.25 -5.76
N GLN A 187 -10.74 2.77 -4.53
CA GLN A 187 -12.01 2.83 -3.81
C GLN A 187 -12.44 4.28 -3.51
N ALA A 188 -11.54 5.10 -2.99
CA ALA A 188 -11.81 6.50 -2.70
C ALA A 188 -12.17 7.29 -3.97
N ASN A 189 -11.47 7.03 -5.07
CA ASN A 189 -11.79 7.64 -6.36
C ASN A 189 -13.19 7.21 -6.85
N GLY A 190 -13.54 5.93 -6.72
CA GLY A 190 -14.88 5.43 -7.02
C GLY A 190 -15.98 6.15 -6.21
N GLN A 191 -15.76 6.36 -4.91
CA GLN A 191 -16.69 7.10 -4.04
C GLN A 191 -16.82 8.58 -4.44
N LEU A 192 -15.72 9.22 -4.85
CA LEU A 192 -15.75 10.61 -5.33
C LEU A 192 -16.55 10.74 -6.63
N ILE A 193 -16.42 9.77 -7.55
CA ILE A 193 -17.19 9.74 -8.80
C ILE A 193 -18.69 9.54 -8.49
N GLU A 194 -19.02 8.61 -7.60
CA GLU A 194 -20.41 8.38 -7.17
C GLU A 194 -20.99 9.64 -6.52
N TYR A 195 -20.26 10.25 -5.59
CA TYR A 195 -20.68 11.48 -4.92
C TYR A 195 -20.86 12.65 -5.90
N ALA A 196 -19.94 12.81 -6.85
CA ALA A 196 -20.07 13.82 -7.90
C ALA A 196 -21.36 13.64 -8.72
N GLY A 197 -21.71 12.39 -9.07
CA GLY A 197 -22.96 12.08 -9.77
C GLY A 197 -24.21 12.40 -8.94
N ILE A 198 -24.20 12.11 -7.63
CA ILE A 198 -25.30 12.46 -6.72
C ILE A 198 -25.48 13.98 -6.64
N VAL A 199 -24.39 14.71 -6.43
CA VAL A 199 -24.41 16.19 -6.33
C VAL A 199 -24.89 16.81 -7.64
N GLU A 200 -24.47 16.28 -8.79
CA GLU A 200 -24.94 16.74 -10.09
C GLU A 200 -26.45 16.54 -10.24
N GLN A 201 -26.97 15.36 -9.90
CA GLN A 201 -28.41 15.09 -9.95
C GLN A 201 -29.20 15.99 -9.00
N GLU A 202 -28.68 16.23 -7.80
CA GLU A 202 -29.31 17.12 -6.83
C GLU A 202 -29.32 18.56 -7.32
N ALA A 203 -28.20 19.04 -7.88
CA ALA A 203 -28.11 20.37 -8.48
C ALA A 203 -29.12 20.54 -9.62
N ILE A 204 -29.24 19.56 -10.53
CA ILE A 204 -30.24 19.57 -11.61
C ILE A 204 -31.67 19.65 -11.05
N GLN A 205 -31.99 18.89 -10.00
CA GLN A 205 -33.31 18.92 -9.38
C GLN A 205 -33.60 20.25 -8.67
N ASN A 206 -32.64 20.79 -7.94
CA ASN A 206 -32.76 22.08 -7.28
C ASN A 206 -32.95 23.21 -8.29
N GLU A 207 -32.24 23.14 -9.41
CA GLU A 207 -32.37 24.10 -10.50
C GLU A 207 -33.79 24.04 -11.11
N ARG A 208 -34.31 22.83 -11.39
CA ARG A 208 -35.69 22.65 -11.85
C ARG A 208 -36.73 23.23 -10.88
N LYS A 209 -36.54 23.04 -9.56
CA LYS A 209 -37.44 23.61 -8.54
C LYS A 209 -37.36 25.13 -8.48
N ARG A 210 -36.16 25.71 -8.60
CA ARG A 210 -35.97 27.16 -8.66
C ARG A 210 -36.72 27.73 -9.86
N PHE A 211 -36.54 27.14 -11.04
CA PHE A 211 -37.25 27.54 -12.25
C PHE A 211 -38.76 27.40 -12.15
N ALA A 212 -39.28 26.32 -11.56
CA ALA A 212 -40.72 26.16 -11.38
C ALA A 212 -41.34 27.30 -10.55
N ARG A 213 -40.62 27.79 -9.52
CA ARG A 213 -41.04 28.96 -8.73
C ARG A 213 -40.97 30.24 -9.55
N GLU A 214 -39.87 30.48 -10.27
CA GLU A 214 -39.72 31.67 -11.14
C GLU A 214 -40.85 31.75 -12.20
N ILE A 215 -41.19 30.62 -12.83
CA ILE A 215 -42.31 30.54 -13.79
C ILE A 215 -43.65 30.76 -13.09
N HIS A 216 -43.86 30.15 -11.92
CA HIS A 216 -45.10 30.32 -11.15
C HIS A 216 -45.31 31.77 -10.72
N ASP A 217 -44.29 32.45 -10.24
CA ASP A 217 -44.36 33.84 -9.80
C ASP A 217 -44.68 34.78 -10.99
N ALA A 218 -44.04 34.57 -12.13
CA ALA A 218 -44.32 35.32 -13.36
C ALA A 218 -45.77 35.09 -13.87
N LEU A 219 -46.24 33.83 -13.85
CA LEU A 219 -47.61 33.48 -14.21
C LEU A 219 -48.63 34.07 -13.23
N ALA A 220 -48.40 33.94 -11.92
CA ALA A 220 -49.29 34.44 -10.89
C ALA A 220 -49.46 35.96 -11.00
N TYR A 221 -48.36 36.69 -11.22
CA TYR A 221 -48.39 38.13 -11.43
C TYR A 221 -49.18 38.52 -12.69
N THR A 222 -48.90 37.90 -13.84
CA THR A 222 -49.59 38.22 -15.10
C THR A 222 -51.08 37.88 -15.06
N LEU A 223 -51.44 36.73 -14.48
CA LEU A 223 -52.83 36.31 -14.33
C LEU A 223 -53.61 37.17 -13.33
N SER A 224 -53.00 37.56 -12.21
CA SER A 224 -53.65 38.43 -11.22
C SER A 224 -53.91 39.82 -11.79
N ASN A 225 -52.95 40.39 -12.53
CA ASN A 225 -53.15 41.66 -13.23
C ASN A 225 -54.25 41.55 -14.30
N LEU A 226 -54.26 40.47 -15.09
CA LEU A 226 -55.34 40.22 -16.05
C LEU A 226 -56.70 40.12 -15.37
N ALA A 227 -56.81 39.40 -14.25
CA ALA A 227 -58.05 39.27 -13.49
C ALA A 227 -58.55 40.63 -12.99
N MET A 228 -57.67 41.46 -12.43
CA MET A 228 -57.99 42.82 -11.99
C MET A 228 -58.44 43.71 -13.16
N MET A 229 -57.73 43.65 -14.29
CA MET A 229 -58.10 44.41 -15.49
C MET A 229 -59.43 43.94 -16.10
N THR A 230 -59.75 42.65 -16.06
CA THR A 230 -61.06 42.15 -16.48
C THR A 230 -62.19 42.62 -15.58
N GLU A 231 -61.97 42.72 -14.27
CA GLU A 231 -62.95 43.26 -13.33
C GLU A 231 -63.20 44.74 -13.62
N ALA A 232 -62.14 45.53 -13.81
CA ALA A 232 -62.25 46.94 -14.21
C ALA A 232 -62.95 47.11 -15.57
N ALA A 233 -62.69 46.23 -16.54
CA ALA A 233 -63.36 46.25 -17.83
C ALA A 233 -64.87 45.95 -17.71
N LYS A 234 -65.29 45.08 -16.78
CA LYS A 234 -66.73 44.85 -16.50
C LYS A 234 -67.39 46.13 -15.99
N ASP A 235 -66.77 46.83 -15.04
CA ASP A 235 -67.29 48.09 -14.51
C ASP A 235 -67.37 49.20 -15.57
N LEU A 236 -66.40 49.24 -16.50
CA LEU A 236 -66.36 50.18 -17.63
C LEU A 236 -67.35 49.83 -18.76
N SER A 237 -67.91 48.62 -18.79
CA SER A 237 -68.74 48.14 -19.90
C SER A 237 -70.07 48.89 -20.08
N THR A 238 -70.55 49.56 -19.02
CA THR A 238 -71.75 50.42 -19.02
C THR A 238 -71.44 51.91 -19.28
N GLY A 239 -70.16 52.27 -19.47
CA GLY A 239 -69.66 53.64 -19.65
C GLY A 239 -69.15 53.95 -21.07
N ASP A 240 -68.08 54.75 -21.16
CA ASP A 240 -67.51 55.21 -22.44
C ASP A 240 -66.87 54.07 -23.24
N ARG A 241 -67.40 53.83 -24.46
CA ARG A 241 -66.95 52.76 -25.37
C ARG A 241 -65.46 52.88 -25.71
N THR A 242 -64.92 54.09 -25.82
CA THR A 242 -63.53 54.32 -26.22
C THR A 242 -62.55 53.84 -25.14
N VAL A 243 -62.80 54.22 -23.89
CA VAL A 243 -62.00 53.80 -22.71
C VAL A 243 -62.07 52.29 -22.49
N PHE A 244 -63.24 51.68 -22.72
CA PHE A 244 -63.42 50.23 -22.66
C PHE A 244 -62.58 49.47 -23.70
N LEU A 245 -62.54 49.96 -24.96
CA LEU A 245 -61.74 49.36 -26.02
C LEU A 245 -60.22 49.50 -25.77
N ASP A 246 -59.77 50.61 -25.19
CA ASP A 246 -58.37 50.80 -24.79
C ASP A 246 -57.96 49.83 -23.66
N HIS A 247 -58.82 49.62 -22.66
CA HIS A 247 -58.58 48.64 -21.59
C HIS A 247 -58.51 47.20 -22.12
N LEU A 248 -59.40 46.82 -23.04
CA LEU A 248 -59.34 45.51 -23.72
C LEU A 248 -58.05 45.34 -24.51
N THR A 249 -57.56 46.40 -25.16
CA THR A 249 -56.32 46.37 -25.93
C THR A 249 -55.10 46.18 -25.01
N GLN A 250 -55.08 46.85 -23.85
CA GLN A 250 -54.04 46.65 -22.83
C GLN A 250 -54.09 45.25 -22.20
N MET A 251 -55.28 44.71 -21.90
CA MET A 251 -55.42 43.33 -21.42
C MET A 251 -54.88 42.33 -22.44
N HIS A 252 -55.24 42.49 -23.72
CA HIS A 252 -54.78 41.60 -24.78
C HIS A 252 -53.25 41.69 -24.96
N SER A 253 -52.66 42.88 -24.87
CA SER A 253 -51.21 43.05 -24.95
C SER A 253 -50.50 42.40 -23.75
N LEU A 254 -51.03 42.56 -22.53
CA LEU A 254 -50.49 41.93 -21.33
C LEU A 254 -50.56 40.40 -21.38
N ALA A 255 -51.69 39.84 -21.85
CA ALA A 255 -51.85 38.40 -22.06
C ALA A 255 -50.87 37.86 -23.11
N LYS A 256 -50.69 38.58 -24.22
CA LYS A 256 -49.74 38.20 -25.27
C LYS A 256 -48.29 38.25 -24.76
N MET A 257 -47.92 39.28 -24.00
CA MET A 257 -46.59 39.40 -23.40
C MET A 257 -46.34 38.28 -22.38
N GLY A 258 -47.30 38.01 -21.48
CA GLY A 258 -47.21 36.91 -20.52
C GLY A 258 -47.06 35.54 -21.20
N ALA A 259 -47.83 35.27 -22.26
CA ALA A 259 -47.71 34.03 -23.02
C ALA A 259 -46.34 33.87 -23.72
N VAL A 260 -45.76 34.96 -24.21
CA VAL A 260 -44.41 34.97 -24.81
C VAL A 260 -43.34 34.71 -23.74
N GLU A 261 -43.43 35.35 -22.59
CA GLU A 261 -42.45 35.19 -21.50
C GLU A 261 -42.43 33.76 -20.96
N VAL A 262 -43.61 33.15 -20.78
CA VAL A 262 -43.75 31.74 -20.36
C VAL A 262 -43.19 30.79 -21.42
N ARG A 263 -43.47 31.03 -22.71
CA ARG A 263 -42.89 30.23 -23.79
C ARG A 263 -41.37 30.33 -23.81
N ARG A 264 -40.80 31.51 -23.58
CA ARG A 264 -39.36 31.74 -23.54
C ARG A 264 -38.72 31.01 -22.36
N ALA A 265 -39.33 31.06 -21.18
CA ALA A 265 -38.87 30.34 -19.99
C ALA A 265 -38.92 28.81 -20.19
N ILE A 266 -39.99 28.28 -20.80
CA ILE A 266 -40.11 26.85 -21.12
C ILE A 266 -39.08 26.42 -22.18
N GLN A 267 -38.82 27.25 -23.20
CA GLN A 267 -37.81 26.95 -24.23
C GLN A 267 -36.39 26.90 -23.67
N ALA A 268 -36.06 27.78 -22.71
CA ALA A 268 -34.78 27.74 -22.00
C ALA A 268 -34.60 26.45 -21.15
N LEU A 269 -35.71 25.78 -20.80
CA LEU A 269 -35.73 24.54 -20.04
C LEU A 269 -35.57 23.27 -20.90
N ARG A 270 -35.75 23.37 -22.21
CA ARG A 270 -35.55 22.23 -23.09
C ARG A 270 -34.06 21.89 -23.00
N PRO A 271 -33.69 20.65 -22.60
CA PRO A 271 -32.29 20.27 -22.59
C PRO A 271 -31.77 20.59 -23.98
N VAL A 272 -30.79 21.50 -24.06
CA VAL A 272 -29.97 21.61 -25.25
C VAL A 272 -29.43 20.20 -25.39
N GLN A 273 -29.97 19.47 -26.36
CA GLN A 273 -29.36 18.25 -26.82
C GLN A 273 -28.04 18.73 -27.38
N LEU A 274 -27.04 18.82 -26.50
CA LEU A 274 -25.66 18.77 -26.88
C LEU A 274 -25.61 17.46 -27.65
N ASN A 275 -25.61 17.58 -28.98
CA ASN A 275 -25.30 16.47 -29.87
C ASN A 275 -24.15 15.71 -29.20
N GLU A 276 -24.23 14.38 -29.19
CA GLU A 276 -23.35 13.43 -28.48
C GLU A 276 -21.87 13.50 -28.91
N GLU A 277 -21.28 14.67 -29.05
CA GLU A 277 -19.84 14.87 -29.00
C GLU A 277 -19.44 14.98 -27.52
N SER A 278 -19.62 13.92 -26.76
CA SER A 278 -19.05 13.80 -25.42
C SER A 278 -17.63 13.22 -25.53
N GLY A 279 -16.63 13.95 -25.05
CA GLY A 279 -15.25 13.48 -24.90
C GLY A 279 -14.21 14.30 -25.66
N LEU A 280 -13.15 13.63 -26.13
CA LEU A 280 -11.96 14.23 -26.75
C LEU A 280 -12.30 15.10 -27.99
N ALA A 281 -13.37 14.75 -28.72
CA ALA A 281 -13.81 15.47 -29.91
C ALA A 281 -14.31 16.89 -29.61
N ALA A 282 -15.10 17.07 -28.54
CA ALA A 282 -15.54 18.39 -28.10
C ALA A 282 -14.37 19.26 -27.61
N VAL A 283 -13.39 18.64 -26.91
CA VAL A 283 -12.17 19.33 -26.49
C VAL A 283 -11.30 19.73 -27.69
N CYS A 284 -11.08 18.84 -28.66
CA CYS A 284 -10.38 19.16 -29.92
C CYS A 284 -11.07 20.31 -30.66
N ARG A 285 -12.41 20.31 -30.74
CA ARG A 285 -13.19 21.39 -31.39
C ARG A 285 -13.02 22.72 -30.67
N LEU A 286 -13.06 22.73 -29.34
CA LEU A 286 -12.90 23.94 -28.54
C LEU A 286 -11.49 24.52 -28.70
N VAL A 287 -10.46 23.66 -28.67
CA VAL A 287 -9.07 24.05 -28.93
C VAL A 287 -8.89 24.58 -30.35
N GLN A 288 -9.52 23.96 -31.36
CA GLN A 288 -9.49 24.46 -32.73
C GLN A 288 -10.24 25.78 -32.92
N ALA A 289 -11.36 25.99 -32.22
CA ALA A 289 -12.11 27.24 -32.26
C ALA A 289 -11.32 28.40 -31.62
N PHE A 290 -10.60 28.13 -30.53
CA PHE A 290 -9.67 29.09 -29.92
C PHE A 290 -8.45 29.38 -30.82
N ASN A 291 -7.90 28.37 -31.51
CA ASN A 291 -6.75 28.55 -32.39
C ASN A 291 -7.08 29.26 -33.72
N LYS A 292 -8.35 29.38 -34.11
CA LYS A 292 -8.74 30.22 -35.27
C LYS A 292 -8.53 31.72 -35.02
N GLY A 293 -8.33 32.15 -33.76
CA GLY A 293 -8.04 33.53 -33.40
C GLY A 293 -6.55 33.89 -33.32
N ASP A 294 -5.63 32.92 -33.34
CA ASP A 294 -4.19 33.17 -33.21
C ASP A 294 -3.36 32.04 -33.88
N PRO A 295 -2.94 32.21 -35.16
CA PRO A 295 -2.28 31.15 -35.94
C PRO A 295 -0.86 30.76 -35.48
N ASP A 296 -0.19 31.57 -34.65
CA ASP A 296 1.26 31.50 -34.45
C ASP A 296 1.73 30.69 -33.22
N ARG A 297 0.81 29.96 -32.55
CA ARG A 297 1.16 29.11 -31.39
C ARG A 297 0.58 27.70 -31.50
N CYS A 298 1.28 26.80 -32.18
CA CYS A 298 0.94 25.37 -32.16
C CYS A 298 2.13 24.51 -31.72
N PRO A 299 2.09 23.82 -30.56
CA PRO A 299 2.97 22.68 -30.29
C PRO A 299 2.47 21.46 -31.06
N ALA A 300 3.32 20.93 -31.93
CA ALA A 300 3.05 19.86 -32.90
C ALA A 300 2.86 18.46 -32.27
N GLN A 301 1.90 18.26 -31.36
CA GLN A 301 1.60 16.95 -30.77
C GLN A 301 0.15 16.47 -30.89
N PHE A 302 -0.75 17.22 -31.53
CA PHE A 302 -2.14 16.77 -31.79
C PHE A 302 -2.36 16.46 -33.27
N GLY A 303 -1.65 15.47 -33.80
CA GLY A 303 -1.72 15.07 -35.21
C GLY A 303 -2.96 14.26 -35.63
N GLU A 304 -3.90 13.96 -34.73
CA GLU A 304 -4.99 13.01 -35.02
C GLU A 304 -6.43 13.54 -34.85
N CYS A 305 -6.65 14.83 -34.52
CA CYS A 305 -8.03 15.34 -34.35
C CYS A 305 -8.83 15.40 -35.68
N ALA A 306 -8.20 15.36 -36.86
CA ALA A 306 -8.90 15.50 -38.15
C ALA A 306 -9.61 14.21 -38.63
N ALA A 307 -9.21 13.04 -38.15
CA ALA A 307 -9.74 11.75 -38.64
C ALA A 307 -11.10 11.38 -38.04
N LEU A 308 -11.52 12.01 -36.94
CA LEU A 308 -12.73 11.65 -36.19
C LEU A 308 -13.99 12.44 -36.56
N SER A 309 -13.87 13.53 -37.33
CA SER A 309 -15.02 14.35 -37.74
C SER A 309 -15.76 13.83 -38.98
N GLY A 310 -15.17 12.89 -39.73
CA GLY A 310 -15.68 12.41 -41.03
C GLY A 310 -16.51 11.12 -41.03
N ARG A 311 -16.68 10.40 -39.91
CA ARG A 311 -17.45 9.14 -39.86
C ARG A 311 -18.78 9.30 -39.13
N GLY A 312 -19.74 9.93 -39.79
CA GLY A 312 -21.10 10.03 -39.29
C GLY A 312 -22.07 10.40 -40.39
N SER A 313 -22.34 9.46 -41.31
CA SER A 313 -23.56 9.39 -42.15
C SER A 313 -23.28 8.57 -43.43
N ARG A 314 -23.61 7.28 -43.42
CA ARG A 314 -24.21 6.57 -44.57
C ARG A 314 -24.69 5.18 -44.13
N SER A 315 -25.99 5.09 -43.94
CA SER A 315 -26.79 3.88 -43.95
C SER A 315 -26.84 3.28 -45.37
N GLY A 316 -26.70 1.96 -45.50
CA GLY A 316 -27.23 1.21 -46.66
C GLY A 316 -26.29 0.17 -47.27
N GLY A 317 -26.71 -1.11 -47.20
CA GLY A 317 -26.46 -2.13 -48.23
C GLY A 317 -25.18 -2.97 -48.16
N LEU A 318 -25.30 -4.24 -47.79
CA LEU A 318 -24.52 -5.34 -48.42
C LEU A 318 -25.11 -5.60 -49.84
N PRO A 319 -24.41 -6.21 -50.84
CA PRO A 319 -23.37 -7.27 -50.77
C PRO A 319 -22.26 -7.11 -51.89
N PRO A 320 -21.67 -8.17 -52.49
CA PRO A 320 -20.67 -9.11 -51.97
C PRO A 320 -19.32 -9.13 -52.76
N GLY A 321 -18.28 -9.71 -52.13
CA GLY A 321 -17.27 -10.56 -52.78
C GLY A 321 -16.13 -9.93 -53.58
N SER A 322 -14.88 -10.06 -53.10
CA SER A 322 -13.77 -10.78 -53.77
C SER A 322 -12.39 -10.41 -53.21
N GLY A 323 -11.60 -11.45 -52.92
CA GLY A 323 -10.17 -11.57 -53.20
C GLY A 323 -9.16 -10.63 -52.52
N GLY A 324 -8.25 -11.23 -51.74
CA GLY A 324 -6.82 -10.93 -51.89
C GLY A 324 -6.08 -10.39 -50.66
N HIS A 325 -5.13 -11.21 -50.19
CA HIS A 325 -3.91 -10.86 -49.46
C HIS A 325 -4.01 -10.20 -48.07
N ASP A 326 -3.93 -11.05 -47.04
CA ASP A 326 -3.69 -10.66 -45.66
C ASP A 326 -2.19 -10.83 -45.31
N GLN A 327 -1.42 -9.76 -45.44
CA GLN A 327 -0.10 -9.63 -44.80
C GLN A 327 -0.28 -8.91 -43.46
N ARG A 328 -0.11 -9.64 -42.36
CA ARG A 328 -0.06 -9.07 -41.01
C ARG A 328 1.26 -8.34 -40.76
N PRO A 329 1.26 -7.12 -40.19
CA PRO A 329 2.36 -6.64 -39.39
C PRO A 329 2.03 -6.70 -37.88
N ALA A 330 3.07 -7.00 -37.10
CA ALA A 330 3.09 -7.20 -35.65
C ALA A 330 2.74 -5.92 -34.84
N PRO A 331 2.30 -6.06 -33.57
CA PRO A 331 1.91 -4.91 -32.75
C PRO A 331 3.12 -4.19 -32.15
N ARG A 332 3.20 -2.87 -32.35
CA ARG A 332 4.09 -1.95 -31.61
C ARG A 332 3.41 -1.55 -30.31
N GLN A 333 3.97 -1.97 -29.17
CA GLN A 333 3.64 -1.42 -27.86
C GLN A 333 4.18 0.02 -27.75
N SER A 334 3.29 0.97 -27.52
CA SER A 334 3.61 2.36 -27.15
C SER A 334 3.10 2.59 -25.73
N ASN A 335 4.01 2.52 -24.75
CA ASN A 335 3.77 2.97 -23.38
C ASN A 335 4.07 4.47 -23.32
N GLY A 336 3.02 5.30 -23.32
CA GLY A 336 3.11 6.74 -23.11
C GLY A 336 2.22 7.17 -21.95
N HIS A 337 2.77 7.22 -20.73
CA HIS A 337 2.15 7.86 -19.58
C HIS A 337 2.10 9.38 -19.79
N ILE A 338 0.90 9.96 -19.88
CA ILE A 338 0.72 11.42 -19.95
C ILE A 338 0.56 11.96 -18.52
N HIS A 339 1.60 12.65 -18.03
CA HIS A 339 1.52 13.47 -16.82
C HIS A 339 0.88 14.83 -17.15
N PHE A 340 -0.30 15.12 -16.58
CA PHE A 340 -0.87 16.47 -16.59
C PHE A 340 -0.23 17.32 -15.50
N PHE A 341 0.65 18.24 -15.89
CA PHE A 341 1.08 19.35 -15.04
C PHE A 341 0.15 20.55 -15.26
N PHE A 342 -0.73 20.85 -14.30
CA PHE A 342 -1.43 22.13 -14.25
C PHE A 342 -0.48 23.19 -13.67
N ARG A 343 0.03 24.09 -14.52
CA ARG A 343 0.80 25.28 -14.11
C ARG A 343 -0.14 26.48 -14.07
N LEU A 344 -0.68 26.78 -12.90
CA LEU A 344 -1.44 28.02 -12.66
C LEU A 344 -0.48 29.21 -12.64
N ALA A 345 -0.59 30.08 -13.64
CA ALA A 345 0.11 31.35 -13.70
C ALA A 345 -0.66 32.44 -12.93
N GLY A 346 -0.06 32.90 -11.82
CA GLY A 346 0.00 34.32 -11.47
C GLY A 346 -1.18 34.95 -10.69
N ARG A 347 -0.96 35.19 -9.40
CA ARG A 347 -1.21 36.51 -8.77
C ARG A 347 -0.19 36.75 -7.66
N ARG A 348 0.60 37.82 -7.80
CA ARG A 348 1.50 38.34 -6.76
C ARG A 348 0.66 38.89 -5.61
N MET A 349 0.96 38.48 -4.38
CA MET A 349 0.81 39.33 -3.20
C MET A 349 2.16 39.39 -2.50
N HIS A 350 2.63 40.60 -2.25
CA HIS A 350 3.82 40.91 -1.45
C HIS A 350 3.45 41.05 0.04
N PHE A 351 4.49 40.96 0.89
CA PHE A 351 4.58 41.13 2.36
C PHE A 351 4.33 39.86 3.20
N ASN A 352 5.14 39.50 4.22
CA ASN A 352 6.34 40.09 4.82
C ASN A 352 7.14 38.99 5.55
N GLN A 353 8.48 39.08 5.59
CA GLN A 353 9.34 38.21 6.38
C GLN A 353 9.29 38.59 7.87
N GLY A 354 9.23 37.59 8.75
CA GLY A 354 9.39 37.82 10.19
C GLY A 354 9.38 36.55 11.06
N GLN A 355 10.58 36.08 11.38
CA GLN A 355 10.96 35.33 12.60
C GLN A 355 10.92 33.79 12.62
N ARG A 356 12.13 33.23 12.43
CA ARG A 356 12.91 32.35 13.32
C ARG A 356 12.17 31.23 14.09
N GLY A 357 12.31 30.02 13.55
CA GLY A 357 12.95 28.85 14.18
C GLY A 357 12.67 28.50 15.65
N ARG A 358 12.09 27.30 15.86
CA ARG A 358 12.60 26.27 16.78
C ARG A 358 11.90 24.93 16.51
N GLN A 359 12.70 23.85 16.52
CA GLN A 359 12.29 22.44 16.55
C GLN A 359 11.31 22.14 17.70
N PRO A 360 10.72 20.94 17.69
CA PRO A 360 10.88 20.12 18.88
C PRO A 360 11.35 18.69 18.58
N GLN A 361 12.36 18.30 19.35
CA GLN A 361 12.77 16.93 19.59
C GLN A 361 11.66 16.15 20.32
N SER A 362 11.56 14.89 19.91
CA SER A 362 11.19 13.69 20.67
C SER A 362 10.96 13.80 22.19
N GLN A 363 9.80 13.31 22.63
CA GLN A 363 9.60 12.39 23.77
C GLN A 363 8.16 11.82 23.60
N ALA A 364 7.99 10.55 23.26
CA ALA A 364 8.01 9.37 24.14
C ALA A 364 6.72 9.22 24.98
N GLY A 365 5.99 8.11 24.76
CA GLY A 365 4.94 7.61 25.65
C GLY A 365 3.72 7.03 24.89
N LEU A 366 3.71 5.76 24.43
CA LEU A 366 3.18 4.58 25.16
C LEU A 366 1.68 4.77 25.54
N TRP A 367 0.68 3.94 25.22
CA TRP A 367 0.50 2.54 24.82
C TRP A 367 -0.93 2.41 24.24
N LEU A 368 -1.17 1.47 23.33
CA LEU A 368 -2.53 0.91 23.15
C LEU A 368 -2.43 -0.62 23.10
N ASN A 369 -2.93 -1.21 24.18
CA ASN A 369 -2.87 -2.63 24.48
C ASN A 369 -4.04 -3.37 23.82
N ARG A 370 -3.78 -4.62 23.45
CA ARG A 370 -4.74 -5.60 22.95
C ARG A 370 -5.09 -6.53 24.12
N HIS A 371 -6.37 -6.76 24.41
CA HIS A 371 -6.97 -8.12 24.50
C HIS A 371 -8.33 -8.18 25.21
N ALA A 372 -9.24 -8.86 24.50
CA ALA A 372 -10.12 -9.95 24.94
C ALA A 372 -11.10 -9.73 26.10
N GLY A 373 -12.39 -9.84 25.75
CA GLY A 373 -13.48 -9.97 26.70
C GLY A 373 -13.60 -11.35 27.33
N THR A 374 -14.39 -11.40 28.39
CA THR A 374 -15.09 -12.57 28.93
C THR A 374 -16.20 -12.09 29.88
N HIS A 375 -17.39 -12.66 29.71
CA HIS A 375 -18.52 -12.84 30.65
C HIS A 375 -19.21 -11.64 31.37
N ARG A 376 -20.55 -11.57 31.15
CA ARG A 376 -21.65 -10.91 31.91
C ARG A 376 -21.78 -11.42 33.38
N PRO A 377 -22.65 -10.90 34.30
CA PRO A 377 -23.79 -9.97 34.13
C PRO A 377 -24.00 -8.87 35.23
N ALA A 378 -24.99 -8.00 34.97
CA ALA A 378 -25.91 -7.32 35.91
C ALA A 378 -25.37 -6.30 36.95
N GLY A 379 -25.78 -5.04 36.77
CA GLY A 379 -25.74 -4.01 37.81
C GLY A 379 -26.12 -2.64 37.23
N ARG A 380 -27.24 -2.07 37.70
CA ARG A 380 -27.66 -0.71 37.39
C ARG A 380 -26.62 0.28 37.93
N THR A 381 -26.05 1.13 37.07
CA THR A 381 -25.34 2.34 37.50
C THR A 381 -25.60 3.47 36.50
N ALA A 382 -26.00 4.63 37.03
CA ALA A 382 -26.23 5.85 36.27
C ALA A 382 -24.92 6.39 35.68
N ASP A 383 -24.93 6.76 34.40
CA ASP A 383 -23.82 7.46 33.75
C ASP A 383 -23.91 8.96 34.08
N CYS A 384 -22.98 9.47 34.89
CA CYS A 384 -22.68 10.90 34.94
C CYS A 384 -21.28 11.13 34.36
N VAL A 385 -21.19 11.98 33.33
CA VAL A 385 -19.93 12.39 32.69
C VAL A 385 -19.42 13.67 33.36
N GLN A 386 -18.16 13.65 33.79
CA GLN A 386 -17.50 14.79 34.45
C GLN A 386 -16.49 15.42 33.49
N ARG A 387 -16.76 16.67 33.07
CA ARG A 387 -15.82 17.47 32.27
C ARG A 387 -15.68 18.84 32.93
N ALA A 388 -14.43 19.25 33.17
CA ALA A 388 -14.06 20.56 33.71
C ALA A 388 -14.84 21.00 34.97
N GLY A 389 -14.86 20.15 36.00
CA GLY A 389 -15.24 20.57 37.36
C GLY A 389 -16.74 20.82 37.63
N ARG A 390 -17.65 20.49 36.71
CA ARG A 390 -19.11 20.48 37.00
C ARG A 390 -19.75 19.15 36.64
N ARG A 391 -20.73 18.73 37.45
CA ARG A 391 -21.47 17.47 37.31
C ARG A 391 -22.82 17.75 36.64
N PHE A 392 -23.09 17.15 35.49
CA PHE A 392 -24.41 17.12 34.87
C PHE A 392 -24.94 15.68 34.91
N CYS A 393 -26.11 15.48 35.49
CA CYS A 393 -26.82 14.20 35.48
C CYS A 393 -28.18 14.44 34.82
N ALA A 394 -28.48 13.68 33.76
CA ALA A 394 -29.76 13.74 33.06
C ALA A 394 -30.71 12.71 33.69
N PHE A 395 -31.80 13.18 34.28
CA PHE A 395 -32.93 12.32 34.66
C PHE A 395 -33.86 12.22 33.46
N GLY A 396 -33.90 11.05 32.81
CA GLY A 396 -34.95 10.73 31.85
C GLY A 396 -36.23 10.40 32.61
N LEU A 397 -37.24 11.27 32.49
CA LEU A 397 -38.61 10.92 32.88
C LEU A 397 -39.27 10.19 31.71
N ASP A 398 -39.42 8.88 31.89
CA ASP A 398 -40.21 8.01 31.03
C ASP A 398 -41.60 7.90 31.67
N THR A 399 -42.62 8.52 31.07
CA THR A 399 -44.02 8.26 31.43
C THR A 399 -44.83 8.03 30.16
N GLY A 400 -44.90 6.76 29.75
CA GLY A 400 -45.87 6.26 28.79
C GLY A 400 -47.19 5.84 29.47
N LYS A 401 -48.29 6.39 28.94
CA LYS A 401 -49.66 5.85 28.79
C LYS A 401 -50.47 5.36 30.00
N GLY A 402 -51.70 5.88 30.10
CA GLY A 402 -52.87 5.11 30.56
C GLY A 402 -54.11 5.93 30.91
N GLY A 403 -55.22 5.71 30.17
CA GLY A 403 -56.55 5.62 30.79
C GLY A 403 -57.60 6.72 30.53
N HIS A 404 -58.66 6.32 29.81
CA HIS A 404 -60.08 6.62 30.04
C HIS A 404 -60.54 8.06 30.36
N SER A 405 -61.26 8.69 29.42
CA SER A 405 -62.73 8.88 29.40
C SER A 405 -63.09 9.97 28.40
#